data_AF-A0A8H8CLA7-F1
#
_entry.id   AF-A0A8H8CLA7-F1
#
_cell.length_a   1.000
_cell.length_b   1.000
_cell.length_c   1.000
_cell.angle_alpha   90.00
_cell.angle_beta   90.00
_cell.angle_gamma   90.00
#
_symmetry.space_group_name_H-M   'P 1'
#
loop_
_entity.id
_entity.type
_entity.pdbx_description
1 polymer ?
#
loop_
_entity_poly.entity_id
_entity_poly.type
_entity_poly.pdbx_seq_one_letter_code
_entity_poly.pdbx_strand_id
1 'polypeptide(L)'
;MNKWQDITDMSVSKESLDMLSEYCSEFLIHAADVEGLCQGIDEDLVKKLGEWVTIPTTYAGGAKDISDLALVDRLSQGRVDLTYGSALDMFGGTQVKFDDLVKENAIRKAKNKIAYS
;
A
#
# COMPACT_ATOMS: atom_id res chain seq x y z
N MET A 1 -15.88 12.74 12.33
CA MET A 1 -14.60 12.33 11.72
C MET A 1 -13.68 13.53 11.73
N ASN A 2 -12.54 13.46 12.43
CA ASN A 2 -11.67 14.61 12.69
C ASN A 2 -10.68 14.91 11.54
N LYS A 3 -10.95 14.46 10.31
CA LYS A 3 -10.24 14.83 9.05
C LYS A 3 -8.73 15.09 9.19
N TRP A 4 -7.99 14.21 9.89
CA TRP A 4 -6.53 14.34 10.07
C TRP A 4 -6.07 15.57 10.88
N GLN A 5 -6.96 16.20 11.65
CA GLN A 5 -6.68 17.44 12.38
C GLN A 5 -6.11 17.20 13.78
N ASP A 6 -6.32 16.01 14.36
CA ASP A 6 -5.81 15.65 15.68
C ASP A 6 -4.68 14.62 15.54
N ILE A 7 -3.47 15.02 15.91
CA ILE A 7 -2.33 14.12 16.00
C ILE A 7 -2.51 13.27 17.25
N THR A 8 -2.44 11.94 17.10
CA THR A 8 -2.46 11.01 18.22
C THR A 8 -1.07 10.86 18.83
N ASP A 9 -1.00 10.49 20.11
CA ASP A 9 0.27 10.18 20.78
C ASP A 9 0.94 8.88 20.28
N MET A 10 0.27 8.13 19.39
CA MET A 10 0.75 6.89 18.81
C MET A 10 1.43 7.15 17.45
N SER A 11 2.70 6.78 17.34
CA SER A 11 3.47 6.82 16.10
C SER A 11 3.50 5.46 15.41
N VAL A 12 3.63 5.45 14.08
CA VAL A 12 3.85 4.22 13.32
C VAL A 12 5.32 3.84 13.42
N SER A 13 5.59 2.79 14.18
CA SER A 13 6.91 2.15 14.34
C SER A 13 6.78 0.63 14.33
N LYS A 14 7.91 -0.08 14.24
CA LYS A 14 7.95 -1.54 14.36
C LYS A 14 7.27 -2.02 15.65
N GLU A 15 7.60 -1.41 16.78
CA GLU A 15 7.07 -1.78 18.10
C GLU A 15 5.56 -1.60 18.17
N SER A 16 5.04 -0.50 17.59
CA SER A 16 3.60 -0.25 17.54
C SER A 16 2.86 -1.28 16.67
N LEU A 17 3.45 -1.67 15.54
CA LEU A 17 2.86 -2.64 14.60
C LEU A 17 2.92 -4.06 15.18
N ASP A 18 4.04 -4.43 15.80
CA ASP A 18 4.20 -5.73 16.48
C ASP A 18 3.14 -5.87 17.58
N MET A 19 2.97 -4.84 18.43
CA MET A 19 1.96 -4.84 19.49
C MET A 19 0.53 -4.96 18.92
N LEU A 20 0.19 -4.17 17.91
CA LEU A 20 -1.15 -4.22 17.31
C LEU A 20 -1.43 -5.53 16.55
N SER A 21 -0.39 -6.18 16.04
CA SER A 21 -0.52 -7.42 15.26
C SER A 21 -1.08 -8.58 16.10
N GLU A 22 -0.95 -8.51 17.42
CA GLU A 22 -1.55 -9.49 18.35
C GLU A 22 -3.09 -9.38 18.40
N TYR A 23 -3.64 -8.24 17.98
CA TYR A 23 -5.07 -7.91 18.10
C TYR A 23 -5.79 -7.78 16.75
N CYS A 24 -5.08 -7.93 15.63
CA CYS A 24 -5.67 -7.83 14.29
C CYS A 24 -5.01 -8.82 13.31
N SER A 25 -5.73 -9.12 12.23
CA SER A 25 -5.25 -10.07 11.20
C SER A 25 -4.69 -9.39 9.96
N GLU A 26 -4.90 -8.08 9.80
CA GLU A 26 -4.40 -7.28 8.68
C GLU A 26 -4.30 -5.81 9.07
N PHE A 27 -3.35 -5.09 8.46
CA PHE A 27 -3.25 -3.63 8.55
C PHE A 27 -3.65 -2.95 7.25
N LEU A 28 -4.35 -1.82 7.37
CA LEU A 28 -4.50 -0.82 6.31
C LEU A 28 -3.78 0.46 6.75
N ILE A 29 -2.60 0.71 6.18
CA ILE A 29 -1.79 1.90 6.51
C ILE A 29 -2.09 2.99 5.50
N HIS A 30 -2.64 4.09 5.99
CA HIS A 30 -3.04 5.22 5.17
C HIS A 30 -2.09 6.41 5.36
N ALA A 31 -1.40 6.83 4.30
CA ALA A 31 -0.53 8.00 4.31
C ALA A 31 -1.33 9.26 3.93
N ALA A 32 -1.90 9.93 4.93
CA ALA A 32 -2.80 11.07 4.72
C ALA A 32 -2.10 12.33 4.19
N ASP A 33 -0.83 12.58 4.55
CA ASP A 33 -0.09 13.78 4.11
C ASP A 33 0.12 13.84 2.57
N VAL A 34 -0.08 12.73 1.86
CA VAL A 34 -0.01 12.67 0.39
C VAL A 34 -1.37 12.72 -0.30
N GLU A 35 -2.49 12.61 0.43
CA GLU A 35 -3.85 12.78 -0.10
C GLU A 35 -4.16 14.26 -0.36
N GLY A 36 -3.57 14.81 -1.43
CA GLY A 36 -3.88 16.17 -1.91
C GLY A 36 -2.69 16.92 -2.51
N LEU A 37 -1.46 16.49 -2.24
CA LEU A 37 -0.24 17.10 -2.78
C LEU A 37 0.29 16.41 -4.06
N CYS A 38 -0.34 15.31 -4.50
CA CYS A 38 0.02 14.55 -5.71
C CYS A 38 1.50 14.09 -5.79
N GLN A 39 2.19 13.99 -4.65
CA GLN A 39 3.63 13.67 -4.62
C GLN A 39 3.93 12.19 -4.93
N GLY A 40 2.92 11.32 -4.93
CA GLY A 40 3.11 9.89 -5.16
C GLY A 40 3.17 9.11 -3.85
N ILE A 41 3.77 7.93 -3.90
CA ILE A 41 3.92 7.02 -2.77
C ILE A 41 5.06 7.49 -1.86
N ASP A 42 4.86 7.36 -0.55
CA ASP A 42 5.94 7.51 0.43
C ASP A 42 6.83 6.26 0.41
N GLU A 43 7.89 6.29 -0.40
CA GLU A 43 8.81 5.17 -0.59
C GLU A 43 9.53 4.75 0.71
N ASP A 44 9.89 5.71 1.57
CA ASP A 44 10.57 5.44 2.83
C ASP A 44 9.66 4.72 3.81
N LEU A 45 8.39 5.14 3.88
CA LEU A 45 7.37 4.45 4.68
C LEU A 45 7.13 3.03 4.16
N VAL A 46 6.95 2.85 2.85
CA VAL A 46 6.73 1.51 2.27
C VAL A 46 7.92 0.57 2.54
N LYS A 47 9.15 1.07 2.42
CA LYS A 47 10.35 0.30 2.75
C LYS A 47 10.37 -0.13 4.22
N LYS A 48 10.11 0.80 5.13
CA LYS A 48 10.01 0.51 6.57
C LYS A 48 8.91 -0.52 6.87
N LEU A 49 7.75 -0.38 6.25
CA LEU A 49 6.66 -1.34 6.40
C LEU A 49 7.07 -2.75 5.95
N GLY A 50 7.79 -2.89 4.82
CA GLY A 50 8.32 -4.19 4.40
C GLY A 50 9.24 -4.85 5.45
N GLU A 51 10.02 -4.05 6.17
CA GLU A 51 10.89 -4.53 7.24
C GLU A 51 10.13 -4.85 8.54
N TRP A 52 9.06 -4.10 8.84
CA TRP A 52 8.41 -4.12 10.15
C TRP A 52 7.19 -5.03 10.24
N VAL A 53 6.38 -5.12 9.19
CA VAL A 53 5.09 -5.83 9.26
C VAL A 53 5.30 -7.32 9.42
N THR A 54 4.43 -7.97 10.18
CA THR A 54 4.44 -9.42 10.42
C THR A 54 3.18 -10.10 9.91
N ILE A 55 2.12 -9.32 9.70
CA ILE A 55 0.82 -9.74 9.18
C ILE A 55 0.55 -9.06 7.82
N PRO A 56 -0.42 -9.55 7.02
CA PRO A 56 -0.84 -8.90 5.79
C PRO A 56 -1.05 -7.40 5.98
N THR A 57 -0.52 -6.60 5.07
CA THR A 57 -0.57 -5.14 5.18
C THR A 57 -0.82 -4.53 3.81
N THR A 58 -1.81 -3.65 3.74
CA THR A 58 -2.17 -2.88 2.56
C THR A 58 -1.81 -1.41 2.79
N TYR A 59 -1.10 -0.80 1.84
CA TYR A 59 -0.79 0.63 1.83
C TYR A 59 -1.80 1.40 0.97
N ALA A 60 -2.26 2.54 1.48
CA ALA A 60 -3.14 3.46 0.78
C ALA A 60 -2.57 4.89 0.84
N GLY A 61 -2.15 5.44 -0.30
CA GLY A 61 -1.68 6.82 -0.38
C GLY A 61 -0.97 7.12 -1.69
N GLY A 62 -1.53 8.01 -2.51
CA GLY A 62 -0.79 8.61 -3.64
C GLY A 62 -0.43 7.71 -4.84
N ALA A 63 -0.93 6.47 -4.91
CA ALA A 63 -0.74 5.60 -6.08
C ALA A 63 -1.40 6.22 -7.32
N LYS A 64 -0.63 6.40 -8.39
CA LYS A 64 -1.07 7.13 -9.59
C LYS A 64 -0.63 6.51 -10.91
N ASP A 65 0.30 5.58 -10.90
CA ASP A 65 0.77 4.90 -12.11
C ASP A 65 0.81 3.39 -11.91
N ILE A 66 0.61 2.60 -12.96
CA ILE A 66 0.66 1.13 -12.84
C ILE A 66 2.03 0.61 -12.36
N SER A 67 3.12 1.34 -12.65
CA SER A 67 4.47 1.00 -12.20
C SER A 67 4.64 1.09 -10.68
N ASP A 68 3.75 1.80 -9.99
CA ASP A 68 3.73 1.88 -8.53
C ASP A 68 3.53 0.50 -7.88
N LEU A 69 2.83 -0.44 -8.56
CA LEU A 69 2.75 -1.83 -8.09
C LEU A 69 4.13 -2.49 -7.98
N ALA A 70 4.97 -2.31 -9.00
CA ALA A 70 6.32 -2.89 -9.02
C ALA A 70 7.24 -2.16 -8.03
N LEU A 71 7.04 -0.84 -7.86
CA LEU A 71 7.77 -0.05 -6.89
C LEU A 71 7.51 -0.53 -5.45
N VAL A 72 6.24 -0.64 -5.06
CA VAL A 72 5.85 -1.07 -3.71
C VAL A 72 6.29 -2.48 -3.43
N ASP A 73 6.13 -3.40 -4.38
CA ASP A 73 6.57 -4.78 -4.25
C ASP A 73 8.10 -4.86 -4.04
N ARG A 74 8.88 -4.09 -4.80
CA ARG A 74 10.33 -4.03 -4.65
C ARG A 74 10.76 -3.45 -3.30
N LEU A 75 10.15 -2.33 -2.89
CA LEU A 75 10.50 -1.64 -1.64
C LEU A 75 10.10 -2.46 -0.41
N SER A 76 8.95 -3.11 -0.47
CA SER A 76 8.41 -3.92 0.63
C SER A 76 8.86 -5.37 0.63
N GLN A 77 9.65 -5.79 -0.37
CA GLN A 77 10.06 -7.19 -0.58
C GLN A 77 8.84 -8.13 -0.73
N GLY A 78 7.79 -7.64 -1.40
CA GLY A 78 6.55 -8.37 -1.64
C GLY A 78 5.66 -8.55 -0.40
N ARG A 79 5.89 -7.77 0.67
CA ARG A 79 5.15 -7.89 1.94
C ARG A 79 4.00 -6.89 2.12
N VAL A 80 3.93 -5.87 1.26
CA VAL A 80 2.91 -4.81 1.33
C VAL A 80 2.14 -4.75 0.02
N ASP A 81 0.82 -4.79 0.12
CA ASP A 81 -0.11 -4.58 -0.99
C ASP A 81 -0.38 -3.09 -1.22
N LEU A 82 -0.88 -2.71 -2.40
CA LEU A 82 -1.10 -1.32 -2.79
C LEU A 82 -2.55 -1.05 -3.18
N THR A 83 -3.10 0.05 -2.68
CA THR A 83 -4.44 0.55 -3.02
C THR A 83 -4.38 1.59 -4.14
N TYR A 84 -5.30 1.49 -5.10
CA TYR A 84 -5.58 2.52 -6.09
C TYR A 84 -6.99 3.08 -5.90
N GLY A 85 -7.13 4.40 -6.02
CA GLY A 85 -8.40 5.11 -5.86
C GLY A 85 -8.62 6.11 -6.98
N SER A 86 -8.42 7.40 -6.69
CA SER A 86 -8.71 8.51 -7.62
C SER A 86 -7.99 8.44 -8.98
N ALA A 87 -6.88 7.73 -9.08
CA ALA A 87 -6.15 7.53 -10.33
C ALA A 87 -6.87 6.62 -11.34
N LEU A 88 -7.82 5.80 -10.88
CA LEU A 88 -8.51 4.80 -11.70
C LEU A 88 -9.54 5.43 -12.64
N ASP A 89 -9.59 4.90 -13.86
CA ASP A 89 -10.60 5.22 -14.87
C ASP A 89 -12.04 5.07 -14.39
N MET A 90 -12.35 4.02 -13.61
CA MET A 90 -13.69 3.81 -13.06
C MET A 90 -14.17 4.92 -12.10
N PHE A 91 -13.23 5.67 -11.52
CA PHE A 91 -13.51 6.78 -10.60
C PHE A 91 -13.30 8.16 -11.26
N GLY A 92 -13.17 8.20 -12.59
CA GLY A 92 -12.96 9.43 -13.36
C GLY A 92 -11.50 9.88 -13.45
N GLY A 93 -10.56 9.08 -12.94
CA GLY A 93 -9.13 9.23 -13.19
C GLY A 93 -8.78 8.89 -14.64
N THR A 94 -7.58 9.27 -15.07
CA THR A 94 -7.08 8.95 -16.42
C THR A 94 -5.70 8.29 -16.40
N GLN A 95 -5.15 8.08 -15.20
CA GLN A 95 -3.77 7.66 -15.05
C GLN A 95 -3.62 6.14 -15.04
N VAL A 96 -4.59 5.42 -14.47
CA VAL A 96 -4.56 3.94 -14.38
C VAL A 96 -5.88 3.35 -14.85
N LYS A 97 -5.82 2.32 -15.70
CA LYS A 97 -7.00 1.53 -16.07
C LYS A 97 -7.18 0.37 -15.11
N PHE A 98 -8.39 0.20 -14.60
CA PHE A 98 -8.70 -0.92 -13.71
C PHE A 98 -8.37 -2.27 -14.35
N ASP A 99 -8.73 -2.46 -15.62
CA ASP A 99 -8.49 -3.71 -16.35
C ASP A 99 -6.99 -4.07 -16.42
N ASP A 100 -6.11 -3.07 -16.48
CA ASP A 100 -4.68 -3.30 -16.55
C ASP A 100 -4.12 -3.74 -15.19
N LEU A 101 -4.63 -3.21 -14.07
CA LEU A 101 -4.32 -3.71 -12.73
C LEU A 101 -4.80 -5.16 -12.52
N VAL A 102 -5.99 -5.50 -13.02
CA VAL A 102 -6.53 -6.87 -12.93
C VAL A 102 -5.63 -7.85 -13.69
N LYS A 103 -5.21 -7.51 -14.91
CA LYS A 103 -4.28 -8.33 -15.71
C LYS A 103 -2.94 -8.49 -14.99
N GLU A 104 -2.37 -7.41 -14.49
CA GLU A 104 -1.09 -7.43 -13.78
C GLU A 104 -1.16 -8.32 -12.52
N ASN A 105 -2.22 -8.19 -11.72
CA ASN A 105 -2.42 -9.03 -10.54
C ASN A 105 -2.55 -10.54 -10.91
N ALA A 106 -3.25 -10.86 -12.01
CA ALA A 106 -3.35 -12.24 -12.48
C ALA A 106 -1.98 -12.83 -12.87
N ILE A 107 -1.14 -12.04 -13.56
CA ILE A 107 0.23 -12.43 -13.93
C ILE A 107 1.08 -12.66 -12.67
N ARG A 108 1.01 -11.77 -11.69
CA ARG A 108 1.75 -11.87 -10.43
C ARG A 108 1.35 -13.11 -9.63
N LYS A 109 0.05 -13.38 -9.50
CA LYS A 109 -0.46 -14.59 -8.84
C LYS A 109 0.02 -15.86 -9.54
N ALA A 110 0.06 -15.88 -10.88
CA ALA A 110 0.57 -17.01 -11.63
C ALA A 110 2.06 -17.24 -11.39
N LYS A 111 2.88 -16.18 -11.38
CA LYS A 111 4.33 -16.26 -11.08
C LYS A 111 4.60 -16.80 -9.68
N ASN A 112 3.89 -16.31 -8.66
CA ASN A 112 4.05 -16.78 -7.29
C ASN A 112 3.65 -18.26 -7.15
N LYS A 113 2.63 -18.73 -7.87
CA LYS A 113 2.24 -20.14 -7.84
C LYS A 113 3.31 -21.08 -8.38
N ILE A 114 4.10 -20.63 -9.35
CA ILE A 114 5.19 -21.40 -9.96
C ILE A 114 6.46 -21.37 -9.08
N ALA A 115 6.71 -20.26 -8.37
CA ALA A 115 7.89 -20.12 -7.52
C ALA A 115 7.88 -21.01 -6.26
N TYR A 116 6.71 -21.52 -5.86
CA TYR A 116 6.53 -22.39 -4.69
C TYR A 116 5.98 -23.79 -5.03
N SER A 117 6.04 -24.20 -6.30
CA SER A 117 5.73 -25.56 -6.78
C SER A 117 7.01 -26.33 -7.09
#